data_AF-A0A936VS40-F1
#
_entry.id   AF-A0A936VS40-F1
#
_cell.length_a   1.000
_cell.length_b   1.000
_cell.length_c   1.000
_cell.angle_alpha   90.00
_cell.angle_beta   90.00
_cell.angle_gamma   90.00
#
_symmetry.space_group_name_H-M   'P 1'
#
loop_
_entity.id
_entity.type
_entity.pdbx_description
1 polymer ?
#
loop_
_entity_poly.entity_id
_entity_poly.type
_entity_poly.pdbx_seq_one_letter_code
_entity_poly.pdbx_strand_id
1 'polypeptide(L)'
;MRNDARYENDVTPSRMVVERYPSKVHDDEGDASLALVHYRGGREEFELGIEYLSSSDPLDRVTGADMLAQLGWADRSFLDESVTALVRLLEDENEEVVAAAAVALGHRGQPNVIPSLLRFADHLSAVIRLGVVHGLTGHSHPDAIRAMI
;
A
#
# COMPACT_ATOMS: atom_id res chain seq x y z
N MET A 1 -4.18 14.31 -16.64
CA MET A 1 -5.23 14.97 -15.84
C MET A 1 -6.11 13.89 -15.26
N ARG A 2 -6.36 13.94 -13.96
CA ARG A 2 -7.26 13.00 -13.29
C ARG A 2 -8.69 13.44 -13.65
N ASN A 3 -9.43 12.57 -14.33
CA ASN A 3 -10.79 12.88 -14.77
C ASN A 3 -11.64 11.63 -14.59
N ASP A 4 -12.08 11.43 -13.35
CA ASP A 4 -13.10 10.45 -13.00
C ASP A 4 -14.23 11.21 -12.31
N ALA A 5 -15.33 11.41 -13.04
CA ALA A 5 -16.47 12.20 -12.60
C ALA A 5 -17.10 11.69 -11.29
N ARG A 6 -16.83 10.43 -10.90
CA ARG A 6 -17.27 9.88 -9.61
C ARG A 6 -16.59 10.57 -8.42
N TYR A 7 -15.35 11.01 -8.57
CA TYR A 7 -14.53 11.55 -7.47
C TYR A 7 -14.26 13.04 -7.60
N GLU A 8 -14.37 13.61 -8.81
CA GLU A 8 -14.01 15.01 -9.09
C GLU A 8 -14.77 16.03 -8.25
N ASN A 9 -16.04 15.76 -7.93
CA ASN A 9 -16.90 16.66 -7.17
C ASN A 9 -17.23 16.14 -5.75
N ASP A 10 -16.59 15.06 -5.31
CA ASP A 10 -16.79 14.56 -3.95
C ASP A 10 -16.05 15.47 -2.95
N VAL A 11 -16.80 16.06 -2.03
CA VAL A 11 -16.30 17.01 -1.02
C VAL A 11 -15.98 16.36 0.33
N THR A 12 -16.17 15.04 0.46
CA THR A 12 -15.91 14.29 1.71
C THR A 12 -14.43 14.41 2.07
N PRO A 13 -14.03 14.94 3.24
CA PRO A 13 -12.62 15.08 3.61
C PRO A 13 -11.86 13.75 3.55
N SER A 14 -10.62 13.75 3.08
CA SER A 14 -9.83 12.52 2.92
C SER A 14 -9.69 11.76 4.24
N ARG A 15 -9.50 12.47 5.36
CA ARG A 15 -9.52 11.87 6.70
C ARG A 15 -10.81 11.11 7.01
N MET A 16 -11.99 11.66 6.68
CA MET A 16 -13.26 10.97 6.90
C MET A 16 -13.43 9.73 6.02
N VAL A 17 -12.82 9.70 4.83
CA VAL A 17 -12.79 8.50 3.99
C VAL A 17 -11.97 7.41 4.66
N VAL A 18 -10.76 7.77 5.14
CA VAL A 18 -9.84 6.83 5.80
C VAL A 18 -10.41 6.32 7.11
N GLU A 19 -11.01 7.17 7.95
CA GLU A 19 -11.64 6.75 9.22
C GLU A 19 -12.82 5.78 9.04
N ARG A 20 -13.43 5.76 7.84
CA ARG A 20 -14.51 4.84 7.48
C ARG A 20 -14.01 3.58 6.78
N TYR A 21 -12.75 3.56 6.34
CA TYR A 21 -12.14 2.40 5.71
C TYR A 21 -12.05 1.27 6.74
N PRO A 22 -12.67 0.11 6.50
CA PRO A 22 -12.75 -0.96 7.48
C PRO A 22 -11.35 -1.43 7.81
N SER A 23 -11.05 -1.50 9.11
CA SER A 23 -9.81 -2.03 9.66
C SER A 23 -9.66 -3.56 9.51
N LYS A 24 -10.49 -4.19 8.67
CA LYS A 24 -10.50 -5.65 8.47
C LYS A 24 -10.09 -5.98 7.05
N VAL A 25 -8.84 -6.37 6.92
CA VAL A 25 -8.35 -7.19 5.81
C VAL A 25 -9.27 -8.43 5.74
N HIS A 26 -9.97 -8.61 4.62
CA HIS A 26 -10.82 -9.78 4.27
C HIS A 26 -12.33 -9.78 4.59
N ASP A 27 -13.00 -8.62 4.70
CA ASP A 27 -14.47 -8.61 4.54
C ASP A 27 -14.84 -7.89 3.23
N ASP A 28 -15.19 -8.68 2.20
CA ASP A 28 -15.67 -8.21 0.87
C ASP A 28 -17.03 -7.47 0.97
N GLU A 29 -17.58 -7.30 2.18
CA GLU A 29 -18.89 -6.70 2.44
C GLU A 29 -18.86 -5.18 2.74
N GLY A 30 -17.68 -4.55 2.77
CA GLY A 30 -17.54 -3.12 3.02
C GLY A 30 -17.60 -2.23 1.77
N ASP A 31 -18.61 -1.36 1.66
CA ASP A 31 -18.68 -0.29 0.62
C ASP A 31 -17.56 0.78 0.74
N ALA A 32 -16.78 0.73 1.82
CA ALA A 32 -15.78 1.74 2.13
C ALA A 32 -14.48 1.48 1.37
N SER A 33 -14.04 2.47 0.61
CA SER A 33 -12.91 2.39 -0.30
C SER A 33 -12.01 3.61 -0.19
N LEU A 34 -10.70 3.41 -0.33
CA LEU A 34 -9.71 4.49 -0.45
C LEU A 34 -9.67 5.12 -1.86
N ALA A 35 -10.56 4.75 -2.77
CA ALA A 35 -10.56 5.22 -4.15
C ALA A 35 -10.58 6.76 -4.28
N LEU A 36 -11.33 7.46 -3.41
CA LEU A 36 -11.33 8.93 -3.39
C LEU A 36 -9.97 9.50 -2.94
N VAL A 37 -9.32 8.86 -1.97
CA VAL A 37 -7.97 9.24 -1.49
C VAL A 37 -6.94 8.98 -2.58
N HIS A 38 -6.98 7.81 -3.23
CA HIS A 38 -6.10 7.47 -4.35
C HIS A 38 -6.29 8.41 -5.54
N TYR A 39 -7.54 8.77 -5.85
CA TYR A 39 -7.86 9.76 -6.87
C TYR A 39 -7.32 11.15 -6.51
N ARG A 40 -7.52 11.63 -5.27
CA ARG A 40 -7.06 12.95 -4.84
C ARG A 40 -5.56 13.06 -4.73
N GLY A 41 -4.87 11.98 -4.33
CA GLY A 41 -3.45 11.73 -4.55
C GLY A 41 -2.49 12.91 -4.36
N GLY A 42 -2.84 13.86 -3.49
CA GLY A 42 -2.16 15.12 -3.30
C GLY A 42 -1.25 15.06 -2.09
N ARG A 43 -0.69 16.21 -1.72
CA ARG A 43 0.17 16.30 -0.53
C ARG A 43 -0.61 15.96 0.75
N GLU A 44 -1.87 16.38 0.85
CA GLU A 44 -2.73 16.06 2.00
C GLU A 44 -2.88 14.53 2.17
N GLU A 45 -3.20 13.81 1.09
CA GLU A 45 -3.36 12.36 1.15
C GLU A 45 -2.04 11.63 1.41
N PHE A 46 -0.94 12.13 0.87
CA PHE A 46 0.39 11.61 1.16
C PHE A 46 0.75 11.77 2.64
N GLU A 47 0.60 12.98 3.18
CA GLU A 47 0.91 13.29 4.59
C GLU A 47 0.01 12.49 5.54
N LEU A 48 -1.26 12.34 5.21
CA LEU A 48 -2.19 11.49 5.96
C LEU A 48 -1.76 10.01 5.92
N GLY A 49 -1.28 9.51 4.78
CA GLY A 49 -0.70 8.17 4.70
C GLY A 49 0.51 8.00 5.62
N ILE A 50 1.42 8.97 5.64
CA ILE A 50 2.59 8.97 6.54
C ILE A 50 2.20 9.04 8.02
N GLU A 51 1.17 9.82 8.37
CA GLU A 51 0.58 9.85 9.71
C GLU A 51 0.11 8.46 10.13
N TYR A 52 -0.67 7.79 9.28
CA TYR A 52 -1.19 6.44 9.54
C TYR A 52 -0.08 5.38 9.64
N LEU A 53 0.95 5.45 8.79
CA LEU A 53 2.15 4.60 8.90
C LEU A 53 2.89 4.74 10.24
N SER A 54 2.72 5.88 10.92
CA SER A 54 3.37 6.16 12.21
C SER A 54 2.48 5.87 13.42
N SER A 55 1.27 5.34 13.20
CA SER A 55 0.32 5.03 14.27
C SER A 55 0.81 3.89 15.18
N SER A 56 0.45 3.97 16.46
CA SER A 56 0.65 2.86 17.40
C SER A 56 -0.20 1.65 17.07
N ASP A 57 -1.36 1.85 16.42
CA ASP A 57 -2.24 0.76 16.01
C ASP A 57 -1.73 0.11 14.71
N PRO A 58 -1.43 -1.21 14.69
CA PRO A 58 -1.04 -1.90 13.47
C PRO A 58 -2.08 -1.77 12.34
N LEU A 59 -3.37 -1.66 12.65
CA LEU A 59 -4.41 -1.56 11.63
C LEU A 59 -4.39 -0.20 10.91
N ASP A 60 -4.07 0.86 11.63
CA ASP A 60 -3.83 2.17 11.02
C ASP A 60 -2.58 2.12 10.13
N ARG A 61 -1.53 1.40 10.53
CA ARG A 61 -0.33 1.26 9.69
C ARG A 61 -0.59 0.49 8.41
N VAL A 62 -1.41 -0.57 8.46
CA VAL A 62 -1.92 -1.25 7.26
C VAL A 62 -2.68 -0.26 6.37
N THR A 63 -3.58 0.52 6.95
CA THR A 63 -4.36 1.54 6.22
C THR A 63 -3.45 2.58 5.55
N GLY A 64 -2.39 3.03 6.24
CA GLY A 64 -1.40 3.93 5.65
C GLY A 64 -0.64 3.29 4.48
N ALA A 65 -0.35 1.98 4.55
CA ALA A 65 0.26 1.25 3.43
C ALA A 65 -0.68 1.21 2.22
N ASP A 66 -1.97 0.89 2.44
CA ASP A 66 -2.99 0.85 1.40
C ASP A 66 -3.21 2.23 0.75
N MET A 67 -3.18 3.31 1.54
CA MET A 67 -3.26 4.67 1.02
C MET A 67 -2.11 4.97 0.05
N LEU A 68 -0.88 4.63 0.44
CA LEU A 68 0.30 4.91 -0.38
C LEU A 68 0.43 3.96 -1.57
N ALA A 69 -0.13 2.75 -1.50
CA ALA A 69 -0.06 1.72 -2.54
C ALA A 69 -0.48 2.22 -3.93
N GLN A 70 -1.59 2.97 -4.00
CA GLN A 70 -2.18 3.43 -5.26
C GLN A 70 -2.35 4.95 -5.32
N LEU A 71 -1.62 5.69 -4.46
CA LEU A 71 -1.71 7.13 -4.38
C LEU A 71 -1.48 7.81 -5.73
N GLY A 72 -2.45 8.63 -6.14
CA GLY A 72 -2.46 9.29 -7.43
C GLY A 72 -2.47 8.30 -8.58
N TRP A 73 -3.34 7.27 -8.60
CA TRP A 73 -3.25 6.14 -9.54
C TRP A 73 -3.08 6.51 -11.03
N ALA A 74 -3.46 7.73 -11.45
CA ALA A 74 -3.44 8.16 -12.84
C ALA A 74 -2.07 8.72 -13.25
N ASP A 75 -1.38 9.36 -12.33
CA ASP A 75 -0.10 10.05 -12.53
C ASP A 75 1.00 9.58 -11.59
N ARG A 76 0.67 8.64 -10.71
CA ARG A 76 1.51 7.97 -9.71
C ARG A 76 2.25 8.97 -8.82
N SER A 77 1.53 9.97 -8.30
CA SER A 77 2.12 10.99 -7.43
C SER A 77 2.83 10.38 -6.22
N PHE A 78 3.89 11.07 -5.76
CA PHE A 78 4.72 10.68 -4.62
C PHE A 78 5.29 9.25 -4.73
N LEU A 79 5.63 8.79 -5.94
CA LEU A 79 6.10 7.42 -6.18
C LEU A 79 7.33 7.05 -5.39
N ASP A 80 8.39 7.86 -5.49
CA ASP A 80 9.65 7.55 -4.84
C ASP A 80 9.53 7.72 -3.31
N GLU A 81 8.78 8.71 -2.85
CA GLU A 81 8.52 8.94 -1.43
C GLU A 81 7.68 7.83 -0.82
N SER A 82 6.61 7.39 -1.50
CA SER A 82 5.77 6.27 -1.07
C SER A 82 6.56 4.97 -1.02
N VAL A 83 7.36 4.68 -2.06
CA VAL A 83 8.23 3.50 -2.07
C VAL A 83 9.24 3.55 -0.93
N THR A 84 9.86 4.71 -0.67
CA THR A 84 10.80 4.87 0.44
C THR A 84 10.15 4.61 1.79
N ALA A 85 8.93 5.13 2.01
CA ALA A 85 8.18 4.90 3.25
C ALA A 85 7.77 3.43 3.41
N LEU A 86 7.25 2.82 2.35
CA LEU A 86 6.82 1.42 2.34
C LEU A 86 7.97 0.43 2.51
N VAL A 87 9.16 0.70 1.95
CA VAL A 87 10.36 -0.12 2.18
C VAL A 87 10.78 -0.07 3.65
N ARG A 88 10.64 1.08 4.33
CA ARG A 88 10.90 1.15 5.79
C ARG A 88 9.87 0.36 6.59
N LEU A 89 8.62 0.33 6.12
CA LEU A 89 7.54 -0.40 6.76
C LEU A 89 7.70 -1.93 6.71
N LEU A 90 8.55 -2.46 5.82
CA LEU A 90 8.91 -3.89 5.82
C LEU A 90 9.64 -4.34 7.10
N GLU A 91 10.16 -3.40 7.89
CA GLU A 91 10.83 -3.68 9.17
C GLU A 91 9.86 -3.58 10.38
N ASP A 92 8.55 -3.51 10.14
CA ASP A 92 7.55 -3.49 11.21
C ASP A 92 7.54 -4.80 12.01
N GLU A 93 7.18 -4.73 13.29
CA GLU A 93 7.08 -5.90 14.16
C GLU A 93 5.82 -6.73 13.91
N ASN A 94 4.78 -6.13 13.30
CA ASN A 94 3.53 -6.80 13.02
C ASN A 94 3.52 -7.42 11.62
N GLU A 95 3.24 -8.72 11.55
CA GLU A 95 3.30 -9.48 10.29
C GLU A 95 2.29 -9.01 9.23
N GLU A 96 1.10 -8.56 9.64
CA GLU A 96 0.08 -8.02 8.73
C GLU A 96 0.55 -6.69 8.11
N VAL A 97 1.23 -5.86 8.91
CA VAL A 97 1.80 -4.59 8.42
C VAL A 97 2.91 -4.84 7.41
N VAL A 98 3.80 -5.81 7.67
CA VAL A 98 4.87 -6.21 6.74
C VAL A 98 4.27 -6.76 5.44
N ALA A 99 3.23 -7.59 5.51
CA ALA A 99 2.54 -8.12 4.34
C ALA A 99 1.85 -7.02 3.53
N ALA A 100 1.15 -6.09 4.20
CA ALA A 100 0.54 -4.93 3.55
C ALA A 100 1.58 -4.04 2.87
N ALA A 101 2.73 -3.80 3.52
CA ALA A 101 3.85 -3.07 2.92
C ALA A 101 4.35 -3.75 1.63
N ALA A 102 4.50 -5.07 1.65
CA ALA A 102 4.94 -5.84 0.48
C ALA A 102 3.94 -5.76 -0.68
N VAL A 103 2.64 -5.91 -0.40
CA VAL A 103 1.56 -5.74 -1.39
C VAL A 103 1.57 -4.32 -1.97
N ALA A 104 1.66 -3.30 -1.11
CA ALA A 104 1.68 -1.90 -1.52
C ALA A 104 2.88 -1.59 -2.43
N LEU A 105 4.06 -2.15 -2.15
CA LEU A 105 5.24 -2.04 -3.02
C LEU A 105 4.99 -2.65 -4.40
N GLY A 106 4.25 -3.76 -4.49
CA GLY A 106 3.82 -4.34 -5.77
C GLY A 106 2.91 -3.41 -6.57
N HIS A 107 1.95 -2.76 -5.92
CA HIS A 107 1.12 -1.73 -6.57
C HIS A 107 1.95 -0.53 -7.06
N ARG A 108 3.00 -0.15 -6.32
CA ARG A 108 3.97 0.84 -6.78
C ARG A 108 4.91 0.29 -7.86
N GLY A 109 5.08 -1.01 -8.01
CA GLY A 109 5.73 -1.66 -9.16
C GLY A 109 7.11 -1.12 -9.53
N GLN A 110 7.88 -0.58 -8.58
CA GLN A 110 9.23 -0.08 -8.84
C GLN A 110 10.23 -1.24 -8.78
N PRO A 111 10.98 -1.57 -9.85
CA PRO A 111 11.89 -2.72 -9.84
C PRO A 111 12.99 -2.65 -8.78
N ASN A 112 13.34 -1.45 -8.29
CA ASN A 112 14.34 -1.27 -7.24
C ASN A 112 13.92 -1.84 -5.87
N VAL A 113 12.64 -2.21 -5.68
CA VAL A 113 12.13 -2.80 -4.43
C VAL A 113 12.35 -4.32 -4.35
N ILE A 114 12.66 -4.97 -5.49
CA ILE A 114 12.81 -6.43 -5.58
C ILE A 114 13.81 -6.97 -4.55
N PRO A 115 15.02 -6.41 -4.38
CA PRO A 115 15.96 -6.90 -3.36
C PRO A 115 15.40 -6.80 -1.94
N SER A 116 14.63 -5.75 -1.62
CA SER A 116 14.00 -5.57 -0.32
C SER A 116 12.94 -6.63 -0.05
N LEU A 117 12.11 -6.96 -1.04
CA LEU A 117 11.08 -8.00 -0.94
C LEU A 117 11.69 -9.41 -0.84
N LEU A 118 12.74 -9.70 -1.60
CA LEU A 118 13.38 -11.02 -1.61
C LEU A 118 13.98 -11.42 -0.25
N ARG A 119 14.31 -10.46 0.62
CA ARG A 119 14.75 -10.73 2.00
C ARG A 119 13.72 -11.52 2.82
N PHE A 120 12.45 -11.44 2.43
CA PHE A 120 11.32 -12.04 3.13
C PHE A 120 10.73 -13.26 2.41
N ALA A 121 11.29 -13.69 1.28
CA ALA A 121 10.77 -14.80 0.48
C ALA A 121 10.69 -16.12 1.27
N ASP A 122 11.68 -16.39 2.13
CA ASP A 122 11.76 -17.57 2.99
C ASP A 122 11.32 -17.30 4.45
N HIS A 123 10.57 -16.22 4.70
CA HIS A 123 10.14 -15.86 6.04
C HIS A 123 9.25 -16.95 6.68
N LEU A 124 9.34 -17.16 8.00
CA LEU A 124 8.58 -18.23 8.68
C LEU A 124 7.06 -18.01 8.62
N SER A 125 6.62 -16.75 8.71
CA SER A 125 5.21 -16.37 8.57
C SER A 125 4.70 -16.54 7.14
N ALA A 126 3.62 -17.31 6.98
CA ALA A 126 2.96 -17.50 5.70
C ALA A 126 2.31 -16.21 5.18
N VAL A 127 1.86 -15.33 6.07
CA VAL A 127 1.23 -14.04 5.73
C VAL A 127 2.25 -13.14 5.04
N ILE A 128 3.46 -13.02 5.61
CA ILE A 128 4.55 -12.26 5.01
C ILE A 128 4.96 -12.85 3.65
N ARG A 129 5.10 -14.17 3.54
CA ARG A 129 5.44 -14.82 2.25
C ARG A 129 4.38 -14.52 1.18
N LEU A 130 3.09 -14.56 1.53
CA LEU A 130 2.02 -14.22 0.61
C LEU A 130 2.10 -12.75 0.16
N GLY A 131 2.36 -11.83 1.10
CA GLY A 131 2.58 -10.42 0.78
C GLY A 131 3.76 -10.20 -0.18
N VAL A 132 4.86 -10.94 0.01
CA VAL A 132 6.02 -10.89 -0.89
C VAL A 132 5.67 -11.39 -2.28
N VAL A 133 4.93 -12.50 -2.42
CA VAL A 133 4.48 -13.00 -3.73
C VAL A 133 3.62 -11.95 -4.45
N HIS A 134 2.67 -11.33 -3.75
CA HIS A 134 1.90 -10.22 -4.32
C HIS A 134 2.77 -9.02 -4.70
N GLY A 135 3.73 -8.65 -3.84
CA GLY A 135 4.67 -7.56 -4.09
C GLY A 135 5.58 -7.80 -5.31
N LEU A 136 5.93 -9.06 -5.58
CA LEU A 136 6.74 -9.47 -6.72
C LEU A 136 5.93 -9.71 -7.99
N THR A 137 4.60 -9.79 -7.89
CA THR A 137 3.73 -10.00 -9.03
C THR A 137 3.87 -8.86 -10.03
N GLY A 138 4.05 -9.19 -11.32
CA GLY A 138 4.26 -8.20 -12.38
C GLY A 138 5.72 -7.81 -12.60
N HIS A 139 6.67 -8.25 -11.76
CA HIS A 139 8.09 -8.09 -12.02
C HIS A 139 8.66 -9.27 -12.83
N SER A 140 9.27 -8.98 -13.98
CA SER A 140 9.89 -10.00 -14.85
C SER A 140 11.32 -10.38 -14.45
N HIS A 141 11.80 -9.94 -13.29
CA HIS A 141 13.16 -10.25 -12.83
C HIS A 141 13.28 -11.75 -12.52
N PRO A 142 14.32 -12.47 -12.96
CA PRO A 142 14.43 -13.91 -12.73
C PRO A 142 14.31 -14.32 -11.26
N ASP A 143 14.91 -13.54 -10.36
CA ASP A 143 14.83 -13.83 -8.92
C ASP A 143 13.44 -13.58 -8.34
N ALA A 144 12.69 -12.60 -8.87
CA ALA A 144 11.30 -12.39 -8.50
C ALA A 144 10.44 -13.59 -8.91
N ILE A 145 10.64 -14.08 -10.15
CA ILE A 145 9.93 -15.26 -10.66
C ILE A 145 10.24 -16.50 -9.81
N ARG A 146 11.51 -16.73 -9.45
CA ARG A 146 11.91 -17.87 -8.61
C ARG A 146 11.29 -17.82 -7.22
N ALA A 147 11.16 -16.65 -6.62
CA ALA A 147 10.59 -16.50 -5.28
C ALA A 147 9.07 -16.73 -5.22
N MET A 148 8.39 -16.82 -6.37
CA MET A 148 6.94 -17.07 -6.45
C MET A 148 6.57 -18.54 -6.73
N ILE A 149 7.54 -19.43 -6.90
CA ILE A 149 7.37 -20.86 -7.24
C ILE A 149 7.76 -21.71 -6.04
#